data_AF-A0A7T0NXQ7-F1
#
_entry.id   AF-A0A7T0NXQ7-F1
#
_cell.length_a   1.000
_cell.length_b   1.000
_cell.length_c   1.000
_cell.angle_alpha   90.00
_cell.angle_beta   90.00
_cell.angle_gamma   90.00
#
_symmetry.space_group_name_H-M   'P 1'
#
loop_
_entity.id
_entity.type
_entity.pdbx_description
1 polymer ?
#
loop_
_entity_poly.entity_id
_entity_poly.type
_entity_poly.pdbx_seq_one_letter_code
_entity_poly.pdbx_strand_id
1 'polypeptide(L)'
;MKTINQPSVGATPTGNSAVCYLNQYRCPYCQTEWEDVWDCACNDRCPDCNKEIEPYESALIESEAAETGSPAENSASANVTAVGMNRLFVVSYEIDYVHRVSVGITADSPEAAQQLAEQAFNDATIWDDTAAMPLLSDEYLESGDESLVWECVAVARLPEPDHSVRQLKKEQSAMRVCQGLIEAYQQGETNGGSIDWEDLDQLIPLALQALGKPALGIQS
;
A
#
# COMPACT_ATOMS: atom_id res chain seq x y z
N MET A 1 7.90 -0.06 47.74
CA MET A 1 8.38 1.18 47.09
C MET A 1 9.88 1.08 46.90
N LYS A 2 10.31 0.74 45.67
CA LYS A 2 11.70 0.83 45.22
C LYS A 2 11.67 1.65 43.94
N THR A 3 12.19 2.86 44.01
CA THR A 3 12.31 3.80 42.89
C THR A 3 13.57 3.41 42.11
N ILE A 4 13.42 3.07 40.83
CA ILE A 4 14.53 2.91 39.90
C ILE A 4 14.50 4.12 38.97
N ASN A 5 15.54 4.95 39.08
CA ASN A 5 15.81 6.06 38.16
C ASN A 5 16.12 5.51 36.77
N GLN A 6 15.38 5.94 35.75
CA GLN A 6 15.80 5.80 34.35
C GLN A 6 16.62 7.04 33.95
N PRO A 7 17.74 6.86 33.20
CA PRO A 7 18.47 7.98 32.63
C PRO A 7 17.75 8.48 31.38
N SER A 8 17.60 9.80 31.29
CA SER A 8 17.15 10.54 30.13
C SER A 8 18.05 10.24 28.92
N VAL A 9 17.50 9.59 27.88
CA VAL A 9 18.16 9.44 26.58
C VAL A 9 17.85 10.68 25.76
N GLY A 10 18.92 11.33 25.31
CA GLY A 10 18.87 12.58 24.54
C GLY A 10 18.19 12.39 23.19
N ALA A 11 17.53 13.47 22.76
CA ALA A 11 16.96 13.61 21.42
C ALA A 11 18.05 13.40 20.36
N THR A 12 17.92 12.34 19.58
CA THR A 12 18.62 12.18 18.30
C THR A 12 17.93 13.07 17.25
N PRO A 13 18.69 13.81 16.42
CA PRO A 13 18.10 14.64 15.38
C PRO A 13 17.52 13.76 14.27
N THR A 14 16.25 14.04 13.94
CA THR A 14 15.43 13.43 12.90
C THR A 14 16.06 13.67 11.54
N GLY A 15 16.60 12.62 10.94
CA GLY A 15 16.90 12.54 9.52
C GLY A 15 16.10 11.40 8.93
N ASN A 16 14.83 11.65 8.57
CA ASN A 16 14.04 10.70 7.80
C ASN A 16 14.55 10.69 6.36
N SER A 17 15.70 10.05 6.11
CA SER A 17 15.92 9.44 4.80
C SER A 17 15.00 8.24 4.74
N ALA A 18 13.83 8.42 4.12
CA ALA A 18 12.95 7.30 3.80
C ALA A 18 13.73 6.35 2.88
N VAL A 19 14.17 5.22 3.44
CA VAL A 19 14.84 4.17 2.69
C VAL A 19 13.82 3.57 1.75
N CYS A 20 14.21 3.37 0.49
CA CYS A 20 13.33 2.83 -0.53
C CYS A 20 14.08 1.76 -1.32
N TYR A 21 13.40 0.69 -1.70
CA TYR A 21 13.91 -0.47 -2.41
C TYR A 21 13.16 -0.64 -3.73
N LEU A 22 13.89 -0.83 -4.83
CA LEU A 22 13.37 -1.39 -6.06
C LEU A 22 13.41 -2.92 -5.95
N ASN A 23 12.25 -3.52 -5.70
CA ASN A 23 12.07 -4.95 -5.63
C ASN A 23 11.78 -5.52 -7.03
N GLN A 24 12.48 -6.59 -7.39
CA GLN A 24 12.29 -7.30 -8.66
C GLN A 24 11.70 -8.67 -8.39
N TYR A 25 10.61 -9.00 -9.09
CA TYR A 25 9.83 -10.21 -8.89
C TYR A 25 9.76 -11.05 -10.16
N ARG A 26 9.70 -12.37 -9.97
CA ARG A 26 9.53 -13.34 -11.05
C ARG A 26 8.62 -14.46 -10.61
N CYS A 27 7.42 -14.54 -11.19
CA CYS A 27 6.49 -15.61 -10.85
C CYS A 27 6.97 -16.96 -11.41
N PRO A 28 7.22 -17.99 -10.58
CA PRO A 28 7.63 -19.30 -11.07
C PRO A 28 6.50 -20.06 -11.76
N TYR A 29 5.23 -19.65 -11.56
CA TYR A 29 4.05 -20.33 -12.08
C TYR A 29 3.68 -19.89 -13.50
N CYS A 30 3.59 -18.57 -13.72
CA CYS A 30 3.21 -17.99 -15.02
C CYS A 30 4.35 -17.27 -15.74
N GLN A 31 5.55 -17.20 -15.14
CA GLN A 31 6.75 -16.57 -15.69
C GLN A 31 6.67 -15.04 -15.86
N THR A 32 5.61 -14.41 -15.36
CA THR A 32 5.48 -12.95 -15.33
C THR A 32 6.56 -12.34 -14.45
N GLU A 33 7.25 -11.33 -14.98
CA GLU A 33 8.22 -10.50 -14.29
C GLU A 33 7.65 -9.10 -14.09
N TRP A 34 7.90 -8.53 -12.92
CA TRP A 34 7.55 -7.15 -12.62
C TRP A 34 8.49 -6.58 -11.57
N GLU A 35 8.48 -5.27 -11.44
CA GLU A 35 9.23 -4.55 -10.42
C GLU A 35 8.30 -3.61 -9.68
N ASP A 36 8.59 -3.38 -8.41
CA ASP A 36 7.86 -2.39 -7.62
C ASP A 36 8.77 -1.76 -6.57
N VAL A 37 8.40 -0.55 -6.15
CA VAL A 37 9.12 0.29 -5.23
C VAL A 37 8.43 0.27 -3.87
N TRP A 38 9.17 -0.11 -2.83
CA TRP A 38 8.68 -0.29 -1.47
C TRP A 38 9.67 0.30 -0.47
N ASP A 39 9.25 0.57 0.76
CA ASP A 39 10.14 0.92 1.87
C ASP A 39 10.89 -0.30 2.46
N CYS A 40 10.53 -1.52 2.03
CA CYS A 40 11.08 -2.81 2.43
C CYS A 40 11.21 -3.80 1.27
N ALA A 41 12.00 -4.87 1.46
CA ALA A 41 12.03 -6.03 0.58
C ALA A 41 10.81 -6.95 0.84
N CYS A 42 9.62 -6.47 0.48
CA CYS A 42 8.35 -7.11 0.79
C CYS A 42 7.83 -8.00 -0.35
N ASN A 43 7.10 -9.07 -0.02
CA ASN A 43 6.43 -9.94 -0.98
C ASN A 43 5.33 -9.18 -1.75
N ASP A 44 5.05 -9.59 -2.98
CA ASP A 44 3.97 -9.01 -3.79
C ASP A 44 3.15 -10.09 -4.51
N ARG A 45 1.92 -9.77 -4.89
CA ARG A 45 1.03 -10.67 -5.64
C ARG A 45 1.24 -10.50 -7.13
N CYS A 46 1.54 -11.60 -7.82
CA CYS A 46 1.72 -11.62 -9.26
C CYS A 46 0.51 -11.00 -9.99
N PRO A 47 0.71 -10.01 -10.87
CA PRO A 47 -0.40 -9.30 -11.52
C PRO A 47 -1.18 -10.17 -12.51
N ASP A 48 -0.66 -11.33 -12.90
CA ASP A 48 -1.33 -12.25 -13.84
C ASP A 48 -2.02 -13.43 -13.13
N CYS A 49 -1.39 -14.06 -12.13
CA CYS A 49 -1.95 -15.26 -11.48
C CYS A 49 -2.26 -15.09 -9.98
N ASN A 50 -2.05 -13.89 -9.43
CA ASN A 50 -2.34 -13.49 -8.04
C ASN A 50 -1.66 -14.32 -6.93
N LYS A 51 -0.65 -15.11 -7.29
CA LYS A 51 0.18 -15.84 -6.32
C LYS A 51 1.15 -14.87 -5.65
N GLU A 52 1.34 -15.03 -4.35
CA GLU A 52 2.35 -14.29 -3.59
C GLU A 52 3.75 -14.75 -3.98
N ILE A 53 4.61 -13.79 -4.31
CA ILE A 53 5.97 -13.98 -4.81
C ILE A 53 6.92 -13.09 -3.99
N GLU A 54 7.98 -13.68 -3.45
CA GLU A 54 9.08 -12.94 -2.83
C GLU A 54 9.94 -12.27 -3.92
N PRO A 55 10.51 -11.08 -3.66
CA PRO A 55 11.44 -10.47 -4.58
C PRO A 55 12.72 -11.32 -4.68
N TYR A 56 13.23 -11.53 -5.88
CA TYR A 56 14.51 -12.20 -6.08
C TYR A 56 15.71 -11.25 -5.97
N GLU A 57 15.47 -9.94 -6.11
CA GLU A 57 16.45 -8.87 -5.96
C GLU A 57 15.79 -7.61 -5.39
N SER A 58 16.46 -6.94 -4.44
CA SER A 58 16.00 -5.69 -3.83
C SER A 58 17.17 -4.69 -3.81
N ALA A 59 17.09 -3.66 -4.64
CA ALA A 59 18.13 -2.64 -4.75
C ALA A 59 17.72 -1.35 -4.01
N LEU A 60 18.62 -0.77 -3.22
CA LEU A 60 18.38 0.51 -2.57
C LEU A 60 18.28 1.65 -3.60
N ILE A 61 17.21 2.43 -3.49
CA ILE A 61 17.02 3.67 -4.24
C ILE A 61 17.52 4.80 -3.35
N GLU A 62 18.66 5.39 -3.70
CA GLU A 62 19.13 6.58 -3.01
C GLU A 62 18.18 7.74 -3.32
N SER A 63 17.53 8.26 -2.28
CA SER A 63 16.83 9.54 -2.39
C SER A 63 17.91 10.61 -2.58
N GLU A 64 17.97 11.28 -3.74
CA GLU A 64 18.68 12.55 -3.86
C GLU A 64 18.02 13.55 -2.91
N ALA A 65 18.49 13.57 -1.66
CA ALA A 65 18.16 14.59 -0.69
C ALA A 65 18.63 15.90 -1.30
N ALA A 66 17.68 16.71 -1.76
CA ALA A 66 17.93 18.02 -2.34
C ALA A 66 18.99 18.75 -1.51
N GLU A 67 20.14 19.03 -2.13
CA GLU A 67 21.21 19.78 -1.48
C GLU A 67 20.60 21.03 -0.86
N THR A 68 20.67 21.09 0.47
CA THR A 68 20.32 22.28 1.26
C THR A 68 21.42 23.32 1.02
N GLY A 69 21.38 23.93 -0.16
CA GLY A 69 22.09 25.18 -0.42
C GLY A 69 21.43 26.27 0.41
N SER A 70 22.01 26.58 1.57
CA SER A 70 21.77 27.86 2.25
C SER A 70 22.57 28.95 1.52
N PRO A 71 21.95 30.01 0.99
CA PRO A 71 22.66 31.26 0.77
C PRO A 71 22.35 32.18 1.95
N ALA A 72 23.44 32.61 2.57
CA ALA A 72 23.47 33.70 3.53
C ALA A 72 22.72 34.95 3.02
N GLU A 73 22.21 35.69 4.00
CA GLU A 73 21.51 36.96 3.92
C GLU A 73 22.04 37.92 2.83
N ASN A 74 21.11 38.53 2.09
CA ASN A 74 21.27 39.95 1.78
C ASN A 74 19.92 40.66 1.63
N SER A 75 19.74 41.65 2.49
CA SER A 75 18.57 42.50 2.61
C SER A 75 18.45 43.46 1.42
N ALA A 76 17.28 43.47 0.78
CA ALA A 76 16.76 44.67 0.12
C ALA A 76 15.23 44.61 0.07
N SER A 77 14.60 45.58 0.75
CA SER A 77 13.16 45.79 0.74
C SER A 77 12.60 45.95 -0.67
N ALA A 78 11.63 45.13 -1.02
CA ALA A 78 10.60 45.47 -1.98
C ALA A 78 9.27 44.92 -1.46
N ASN A 79 8.33 45.83 -1.15
CA ASN A 79 6.93 45.50 -0.92
C ASN A 79 6.38 44.87 -2.21
N VAL A 80 6.39 43.55 -2.27
CA VAL A 80 5.66 42.78 -3.26
C VAL A 80 4.44 42.21 -2.55
N THR A 81 3.28 42.68 -3.01
CA THR A 81 1.95 42.18 -2.67
C THR A 81 1.97 40.65 -2.81
N ALA A 82 1.82 39.94 -1.69
CA ALA A 82 1.79 38.48 -1.68
C ALA A 82 0.51 38.00 -2.39
N VAL A 83 0.59 37.83 -3.71
CA VAL A 83 -0.28 36.92 -4.45
C VAL A 83 -0.03 35.54 -3.83
N GLY A 84 -1.07 34.93 -3.26
CA GLY A 84 -0.98 33.70 -2.49
C GLY A 84 -0.24 32.61 -3.25
N MET A 85 1.05 32.43 -2.94
CA MET A 85 1.82 31.29 -3.41
C MET A 85 1.31 30.08 -2.63
N ASN A 86 0.48 29.25 -3.27
CA ASN A 86 0.08 27.97 -2.69
C ASN A 86 1.35 27.15 -2.44
N ARG A 87 1.66 26.93 -1.16
CA ARG A 87 2.74 26.05 -0.73
C ARG A 87 2.17 24.64 -0.59
N LEU A 88 2.96 23.64 -0.97
CA LEU A 88 2.60 22.24 -0.78
C LEU A 88 3.13 21.77 0.57
N PHE A 89 2.35 20.93 1.23
CA PHE A 89 2.70 20.33 2.51
C PHE A 89 2.32 18.85 2.50
N VAL A 90 3.16 18.02 3.10
CA VAL A 90 2.81 16.65 3.51
C VAL A 90 2.43 16.72 4.98
N VAL A 91 1.27 16.18 5.32
CA VAL A 91 0.75 16.14 6.70
C VAL A 91 0.53 14.67 7.06
N SER A 92 1.13 14.24 8.16
CA SER A 92 1.12 12.85 8.63
C SER A 92 0.79 12.77 10.12
N TYR A 93 0.39 11.60 10.56
CA TYR A 93 0.29 11.22 11.96
C TYR A 93 0.58 9.72 12.08
N GLU A 94 0.95 9.27 13.26
CA GLU A 94 1.17 7.84 13.57
C GLU A 94 0.32 7.45 14.78
N ILE A 95 -0.14 6.19 14.81
CA ILE A 95 -0.87 5.59 15.91
C ILE A 95 -0.38 4.17 16.16
N ASP A 96 -0.20 3.81 17.43
CA ASP A 96 0.08 2.44 17.82
C ASP A 96 -1.19 1.59 17.70
N TYR A 97 -1.06 0.37 17.16
CA TYR A 97 -2.18 -0.57 17.07
C TYR A 97 -1.74 -2.00 17.40
N VAL A 98 -2.70 -2.79 17.86
CA VAL A 98 -2.61 -4.24 17.98
C VAL A 98 -3.19 -4.86 16.72
N HIS A 99 -2.37 -5.57 15.96
CA HIS A 99 -2.82 -6.45 14.88
C HIS A 99 -3.34 -7.76 15.49
N ARG A 100 -4.63 -8.04 15.34
CA ARG A 100 -5.26 -9.26 15.86
C ARG A 100 -5.84 -10.09 14.72
N VAL A 101 -5.27 -11.26 14.55
CA VAL A 101 -5.69 -12.21 13.53
C VAL A 101 -6.23 -13.47 14.17
N SER A 102 -7.36 -13.94 13.65
CA SER A 102 -7.99 -15.19 14.09
C SER A 102 -8.17 -16.11 12.90
N VAL A 103 -7.77 -17.37 13.04
CA VAL A 103 -7.97 -18.43 12.03
C VAL A 103 -8.75 -19.60 12.64
N GLY A 104 -9.52 -20.29 11.82
CA GLY A 104 -10.20 -21.52 12.22
C GLY A 104 -9.26 -22.71 12.13
N ILE A 105 -9.13 -23.51 13.19
CA ILE A 105 -8.28 -24.72 13.17
C ILE A 105 -9.05 -25.88 13.80
N THR A 106 -9.08 -27.01 13.08
CA THR A 106 -9.57 -28.29 13.62
C THR A 106 -8.37 -29.11 14.07
N ALA A 107 -8.29 -29.43 15.37
CA ALA A 107 -7.24 -30.26 15.94
C ALA A 107 -7.75 -31.03 17.16
N ASP A 108 -7.03 -32.08 17.54
CA ASP A 108 -7.40 -32.95 18.66
C ASP A 108 -7.17 -32.29 20.04
N SER A 109 -6.35 -31.23 20.11
CA SER A 109 -6.11 -30.44 21.33
C SER A 109 -5.77 -28.97 21.02
N PRO A 110 -5.87 -28.07 22.02
CA PRO A 110 -5.45 -26.67 21.88
C PRO A 110 -3.98 -26.52 21.49
N GLU A 111 -3.09 -27.35 22.04
CA GLU A 111 -1.66 -27.31 21.75
C GLU A 111 -1.37 -27.72 20.30
N ALA A 112 -2.07 -28.74 19.80
CA ALA A 112 -1.98 -29.14 18.40
C ALA A 112 -2.52 -28.02 17.47
N ALA A 113 -3.62 -27.35 17.84
CA ALA A 113 -4.13 -26.22 17.09
C ALA A 113 -3.12 -25.06 17.03
N GLN A 114 -2.47 -24.74 18.15
CA GLN A 114 -1.44 -23.71 18.21
C GLN A 114 -0.23 -24.05 17.34
N GLN A 115 0.24 -25.31 17.37
CA GLN A 115 1.36 -25.76 16.53
C GLN A 115 1.03 -25.66 15.04
N LEU A 116 -0.19 -26.01 14.64
CA LEU A 116 -0.65 -25.86 13.26
C LEU A 116 -0.69 -24.39 12.83
N ALA A 117 -1.17 -23.49 13.70
CA ALA A 117 -1.17 -22.04 13.43
C ALA A 117 0.25 -21.49 13.28
N GLU A 118 1.13 -21.83 14.21
CA GLU A 118 2.52 -21.36 14.22
C GLU A 118 3.29 -21.88 13.00
N GLN A 119 3.08 -23.14 12.62
CA GLN A 119 3.64 -23.68 11.39
C GLN A 119 3.12 -22.94 10.16
N ALA A 120 1.81 -22.73 10.04
CA ALA A 120 1.24 -22.01 8.90
C ALA A 120 1.74 -20.55 8.83
N PHE A 121 1.95 -19.89 9.98
CA PHE A 121 2.54 -18.55 10.03
C PHE A 121 3.99 -18.55 9.51
N ASN A 122 4.81 -19.49 10.01
CA ASN A 122 6.21 -19.62 9.58
C ASN A 122 6.35 -20.01 8.11
N ASP A 123 5.40 -20.80 7.59
CA ASP A 123 5.33 -21.20 6.19
C ASP A 123 4.65 -20.13 5.31
N ALA A 124 4.26 -18.97 5.87
CA ALA A 124 3.54 -17.88 5.21
C ALA A 124 2.20 -18.29 4.54
N THR A 125 1.57 -19.37 5.01
CA THR A 125 0.30 -19.89 4.46
C THR A 125 -0.91 -19.58 5.34
N ILE A 126 -0.70 -19.01 6.54
CA ILE A 126 -1.80 -18.68 7.47
C ILE A 126 -2.82 -17.69 6.89
N TRP A 127 -2.44 -16.95 5.86
CA TRP A 127 -3.26 -15.91 5.19
C TRP A 127 -4.03 -16.42 3.97
N ASP A 128 -3.91 -17.70 3.61
CA ASP A 128 -4.46 -18.25 2.36
C ASP A 128 -5.98 -18.42 2.35
N ASP A 129 -6.66 -18.18 3.49
CA ASP A 129 -8.11 -18.33 3.67
C ASP A 129 -8.66 -19.64 3.07
N THR A 130 -8.08 -20.77 3.50
CA THR A 130 -8.45 -22.08 2.97
C THR A 130 -9.64 -22.67 3.73
N ALA A 131 -10.40 -23.58 3.10
CA ALA A 131 -11.50 -24.26 3.79
C ALA A 131 -11.04 -25.06 5.04
N ALA A 132 -9.77 -25.49 5.09
CA ALA A 132 -9.20 -26.22 6.23
C ALA A 132 -8.70 -25.29 7.34
N MET A 133 -8.28 -24.06 6.98
CA MET A 133 -7.83 -23.02 7.90
C MET A 133 -8.37 -21.66 7.43
N PRO A 134 -9.68 -21.39 7.66
CA PRO A 134 -10.30 -20.16 7.20
C PRO A 134 -9.81 -18.97 8.01
N LEU A 135 -9.63 -17.82 7.34
CA LEU A 135 -9.34 -16.56 8.01
C LEU A 135 -10.64 -16.02 8.59
N LEU A 136 -10.70 -15.92 9.92
CA LEU A 136 -11.92 -15.52 10.64
C LEU A 136 -11.97 -14.02 10.91
N SER A 137 -10.83 -13.41 11.20
CA SER A 137 -10.71 -11.97 11.43
C SER A 137 -9.29 -11.49 11.15
N ASP A 138 -9.18 -10.28 10.60
CA ASP A 138 -7.95 -9.50 10.44
C ASP A 138 -8.23 -8.08 10.93
N GLU A 139 -7.94 -7.83 12.21
CA GLU A 139 -8.36 -6.62 12.92
C GLU A 139 -7.15 -5.77 13.33
N TYR A 140 -7.30 -4.46 13.16
CA TYR A 140 -6.35 -3.45 13.62
C TYR A 140 -7.02 -2.65 14.74
N LEU A 141 -6.55 -2.83 15.96
CA LEU A 141 -7.13 -2.22 17.16
C LEU A 141 -6.20 -1.13 17.68
N GLU A 142 -6.66 0.12 17.73
CA GLU A 142 -5.86 1.21 18.30
C GLU A 142 -5.46 0.90 19.75
N SER A 143 -4.19 1.15 20.07
CA SER A 143 -3.64 0.90 21.40
C SER A 143 -3.83 2.13 22.29
N GLY A 144 -4.63 1.99 23.36
CA GLY A 144 -4.73 3.00 24.41
C GLY A 144 -5.54 4.25 24.06
N ASP A 145 -5.44 5.27 24.91
CA ASP A 145 -6.18 6.55 24.81
C ASP A 145 -5.29 7.68 24.22
N GLU A 146 -4.32 7.34 23.37
CA GLU A 146 -3.31 8.30 22.92
C GLU A 146 -3.90 9.43 22.05
N SER A 147 -3.30 10.62 22.17
CA SER A 147 -3.71 11.79 21.39
C SER A 147 -2.87 11.89 20.13
N LEU A 148 -3.55 11.91 18.96
CA LEU A 148 -2.94 12.08 17.64
C LEU A 148 -1.95 13.27 17.60
N VAL A 149 -0.69 12.98 17.24
CA VAL A 149 0.33 14.00 16.98
C VAL A 149 0.47 14.18 15.48
N TRP A 150 0.27 15.42 15.02
CA TRP A 150 0.38 15.78 13.61
C TRP A 150 1.77 16.30 13.28
N GLU A 151 2.35 15.77 12.21
CA GLU A 151 3.55 16.30 11.56
C GLU A 151 3.15 17.01 10.26
N CYS A 152 3.81 18.13 9.97
CA CYS A 152 3.57 18.91 8.75
C CYS A 152 4.89 19.39 8.16
N VAL A 153 5.20 18.96 6.94
CA VAL A 153 6.45 19.25 6.23
C VAL A 153 6.14 19.99 4.93
N ALA A 154 6.74 21.16 4.74
CA ALA A 154 6.64 21.89 3.48
C ALA A 154 7.46 21.19 2.38
N VAL A 155 6.89 21.04 1.20
CA VAL A 155 7.53 20.34 0.07
C VAL A 155 7.46 21.16 -1.21
N ALA A 156 8.47 20.99 -2.08
CA ALA A 156 8.47 21.62 -3.41
C ALA A 156 7.54 20.90 -4.40
N ARG A 157 7.37 19.59 -4.23
CA ARG A 157 6.45 18.72 -4.98
C ARG A 157 5.87 17.68 -4.03
N LEU A 158 4.64 17.23 -4.29
CA LEU A 158 4.08 16.10 -3.55
C LEU A 158 4.86 14.83 -3.92
N PRO A 159 5.09 13.92 -2.95
CA PRO A 159 5.65 12.61 -3.25
C PRO A 159 4.68 11.80 -4.12
N GLU A 160 5.23 10.86 -4.89
CA GLU A 160 4.41 9.86 -5.57
C GLU A 160 3.64 9.01 -4.55
N PRO A 161 2.43 8.54 -4.87
CA PRO A 161 1.68 7.67 -3.97
C PRO A 161 2.46 6.39 -3.64
N ASP A 162 2.51 6.06 -2.35
CA ASP A 162 3.08 4.81 -1.85
C ASP A 162 2.34 3.58 -2.43
N HIS A 163 2.99 2.41 -2.35
CA HIS A 163 2.41 1.13 -2.75
C HIS A 163 1.01 0.91 -2.14
N SER A 164 0.80 1.19 -0.86
CA SER A 164 -0.52 1.04 -0.19
C SER A 164 -1.63 1.81 -0.92
N VAL A 165 -1.35 3.03 -1.38
CA VAL A 165 -2.31 3.85 -2.14
C VAL A 165 -2.48 3.33 -3.57
N ARG A 166 -1.41 2.83 -4.20
CA ARG A 166 -1.47 2.23 -5.54
C ARG A 166 -2.30 0.94 -5.52
N GLN A 167 -2.10 0.09 -4.53
CA GLN A 167 -2.87 -1.13 -4.30
C GLN A 167 -4.34 -0.82 -4.02
N LEU A 168 -4.64 0.15 -3.14
CA LEU A 168 -6.01 0.60 -2.90
C LEU A 168 -6.70 1.08 -4.20
N LYS A 169 -5.99 1.82 -5.07
CA LYS A 169 -6.52 2.26 -6.37
C LYS A 169 -6.78 1.08 -7.31
N LYS A 170 -5.93 0.05 -7.31
CA LYS A 170 -6.14 -1.18 -8.09
C LYS A 170 -7.41 -1.90 -7.64
N GLU A 171 -7.59 -2.09 -6.33
CA GLU A 171 -8.77 -2.74 -5.74
C GLU A 171 -10.07 -1.96 -6.01
N GLN A 172 -10.04 -0.64 -5.86
CA GLN A 172 -11.19 0.21 -6.22
C GLN A 172 -11.53 0.11 -7.71
N SER A 173 -10.52 0.01 -8.58
CA SER A 173 -10.74 -0.16 -10.02
C SER A 173 -11.33 -1.54 -10.32
N ALA A 174 -10.84 -2.60 -9.68
CA ALA A 174 -11.39 -3.94 -9.80
C ALA A 174 -12.86 -3.99 -9.37
N MET A 175 -13.21 -3.37 -8.24
CA MET A 175 -14.59 -3.31 -7.77
C MET A 175 -15.50 -2.54 -8.74
N ARG A 176 -15.03 -1.41 -9.29
CA ARG A 176 -15.77 -0.65 -10.30
C ARG A 176 -16.02 -1.46 -11.57
N VAL A 177 -15.04 -2.26 -12.02
CA VAL A 177 -15.22 -3.18 -13.15
C VAL A 177 -16.32 -4.20 -12.85
N CYS A 178 -16.30 -4.83 -11.67
CA CYS A 178 -17.34 -5.77 -11.27
C CYS A 178 -18.74 -5.14 -11.25
N GLN A 179 -18.87 -3.91 -10.71
CA GLN A 179 -20.12 -3.16 -10.72
C GLN A 179 -20.58 -2.86 -12.15
N GLY A 180 -19.69 -2.33 -12.98
CA GLY A 180 -19.99 -1.99 -14.37
C GLY A 180 -20.36 -3.21 -15.23
N LEU A 181 -19.75 -4.39 -14.99
CA LEU A 181 -20.14 -5.62 -15.68
C LEU A 181 -21.57 -6.05 -15.34
N ILE A 182 -21.99 -5.88 -14.08
CA ILE A 182 -23.36 -6.16 -13.65
C ILE A 182 -24.33 -5.18 -14.32
N GLU A 183 -23.98 -3.89 -14.35
CA GLU A 183 -24.79 -2.85 -15.00
C GLU A 183 -24.93 -3.09 -16.51
N ALA A 184 -23.82 -3.38 -17.20
CA ALA A 184 -23.80 -3.70 -18.62
C ALA A 184 -24.66 -4.93 -18.94
N TYR A 185 -24.59 -5.96 -18.10
CA TYR A 185 -25.44 -7.15 -18.24
C TYR A 185 -26.93 -6.81 -18.08
N GLN A 186 -27.30 -6.04 -17.04
CA GLN A 186 -28.69 -5.62 -16.80
C GLN A 186 -29.24 -4.73 -17.92
N GLN A 187 -28.41 -3.84 -18.45
CA GLN A 187 -28.76 -2.99 -19.59
C GLN A 187 -28.97 -3.84 -20.85
N GLY A 188 -28.09 -4.82 -21.09
CA GLY A 188 -28.22 -5.75 -22.19
C GLY A 188 -29.48 -6.61 -22.11
N GLU A 189 -29.86 -7.08 -20.92
CA GLU A 189 -31.16 -7.76 -20.71
C GLU A 189 -32.35 -6.86 -21.07
N THR A 190 -32.27 -5.57 -20.70
CA THR A 190 -33.30 -4.57 -21.03
C THR A 190 -33.37 -4.26 -22.53
N ASN A 191 -32.22 -4.28 -23.21
CA ASN A 191 -32.08 -3.94 -24.63
C ASN A 191 -32.33 -5.11 -25.60
N GLY A 192 -32.77 -6.27 -25.11
CA GLY A 192 -33.13 -7.43 -25.94
C GLY A 192 -32.13 -8.60 -25.91
N GLY A 193 -31.26 -8.64 -24.90
CA GLY A 193 -30.43 -9.79 -24.56
C GLY A 193 -28.98 -9.74 -25.07
N SER A 194 -28.41 -8.54 -25.24
CA SER A 194 -27.00 -8.38 -25.66
C SER A 194 -26.37 -7.16 -25.00
N ILE A 195 -25.14 -7.32 -24.50
CA ILE A 195 -24.34 -6.22 -23.93
C ILE A 195 -23.79 -5.38 -25.09
N ASP A 196 -23.87 -4.06 -24.95
CA ASP A 196 -23.31 -3.12 -25.92
C ASP A 196 -21.79 -2.99 -25.72
N TRP A 197 -21.02 -2.94 -26.82
CA TRP A 197 -19.56 -2.81 -26.75
C TRP A 197 -19.12 -1.53 -26.05
N GLU A 198 -19.90 -0.45 -26.19
CA GLU A 198 -19.63 0.83 -25.53
C GLU A 198 -19.64 0.70 -24.00
N ASP A 199 -20.46 -0.18 -23.43
CA ASP A 199 -20.47 -0.46 -22.00
C ASP A 199 -19.16 -1.14 -21.58
N LEU A 200 -18.65 -2.06 -22.39
CA LEU A 200 -17.38 -2.75 -22.12
C LEU A 200 -16.17 -1.83 -22.31
N ASP A 201 -16.19 -0.99 -23.34
CA ASP A 201 -15.10 -0.06 -23.66
C ASP A 201 -14.83 0.92 -22.51
N GLN A 202 -15.87 1.29 -21.73
CA GLN A 202 -15.73 2.10 -20.53
C GLN A 202 -15.06 1.36 -19.37
N LEU A 203 -15.15 0.02 -19.33
CA LEU A 203 -14.59 -0.82 -18.26
C LEU A 203 -13.16 -1.27 -18.54
N ILE A 204 -12.76 -1.40 -19.82
CA ILE A 204 -11.41 -1.87 -20.18
C ILE A 204 -10.29 -1.03 -19.54
N PRO A 205 -10.32 0.32 -19.54
CA PRO A 205 -9.29 1.11 -18.88
C PRO A 205 -9.19 0.84 -17.37
N LEU A 206 -10.33 0.66 -16.70
CA LEU A 206 -10.39 0.33 -15.27
C LEU A 206 -9.86 -1.08 -15.00
N ALA A 207 -10.13 -2.04 -15.90
CA ALA A 207 -9.59 -3.39 -15.80
C ALA A 207 -8.07 -3.42 -15.97
N LEU A 208 -7.53 -2.65 -16.93
CA LEU A 208 -6.09 -2.51 -17.10
C LEU A 208 -5.45 -1.86 -15.88
N GLN A 209 -6.06 -0.80 -15.34
CA GLN A 209 -5.62 -0.16 -14.11
C GLN A 209 -5.63 -1.14 -12.92
N ALA A 210 -6.69 -1.93 -12.76
CA ALA A 210 -6.79 -2.94 -11.69
C ALA A 210 -5.67 -4.00 -11.77
N LEU A 211 -5.30 -4.39 -12.99
CA LEU A 211 -4.21 -5.35 -13.24
C LEU A 211 -2.81 -4.72 -13.17
N GLY A 212 -2.70 -3.41 -12.88
CA GLY A 212 -1.41 -2.70 -12.91
C GLY A 212 -0.79 -2.64 -14.31
N LYS A 213 -1.58 -2.82 -15.37
CA LYS A 213 -1.12 -2.79 -16.75
C LYS A 213 -1.26 -1.37 -17.30
N PRO A 214 -0.29 -0.89 -18.10
CA PRO A 214 -0.45 0.36 -18.80
C PRO A 214 -1.70 0.26 -19.68
N ALA A 215 -2.53 1.31 -19.67
CA ALA A 215 -3.63 1.42 -20.61
C ALA A 215 -3.04 1.32 -22.02
N LEU A 216 -3.18 0.17 -22.67
CA LEU A 216 -2.82 0.04 -24.08
C LEU A 216 -3.53 1.17 -24.78
N GLY A 217 -2.82 1.95 -25.61
CA GLY A 217 -3.44 2.94 -26.46
C GLY A 217 -4.39 2.19 -27.40
N ILE A 218 -5.65 2.07 -27.00
CA ILE A 218 -6.72 1.53 -27.83
C ILE A 218 -6.92 2.60 -28.90
N GLN A 219 -6.16 2.46 -30.00
CA GLN A 219 -6.42 3.23 -31.21
C GLN A 219 -7.79 2.78 -31.72
N SER A 220 -8.71 3.75 -31.74
CA SER A 220 -10.05 3.67 -32.32
C SER A 220 -10.04 3.18 -33.77
#